data_AF-A0A8J6VTQ7-F1
#
_entry.id   AF-A0A8J6VTQ7-F1
#
_cell.length_a   1.000
_cell.length_b   1.000
_cell.length_c   1.000
_cell.angle_alpha   90.00
_cell.angle_beta   90.00
_cell.angle_gamma   90.00
#
_symmetry.space_group_name_H-M   'P 1'
#
loop_
_entity.id
_entity.type
_entity.pdbx_description
1 polymer ?
#
loop_
_entity_poly.entity_id
_entity_poly.type
_entity_poly.pdbx_seq_one_letter_code
_entity_poly.pdbx_strand_id
1 'polypeptide(L)' 'EFSAAQARRHRDILIRFGRHPHRNQALGRQSTPEELEYLASGQLVHRRSMPSHLSQFLSET' A
#
# COMPACT_ATOMS: atom_id res chain seq x y z
N GLU A 1 -14.00 11.46 -0.49
CA GLU A 1 -13.52 10.41 -1.42
C GLU A 1 -12.29 9.61 -0.93
N PHE A 2 -11.36 10.24 -0.20
CA PHE A 2 -10.08 9.65 0.22
C PHE A 2 -10.14 8.44 1.17
N SER A 3 -11.11 8.35 2.08
CA SER A 3 -11.19 7.25 3.06
C SER A 3 -11.81 5.99 2.44
N ALA A 4 -12.88 6.14 1.67
CA ALA A 4 -13.61 5.02 1.09
C ALA A 4 -12.76 4.23 0.07
N ALA A 5 -11.98 4.91 -0.77
CA ALA A 5 -11.06 4.26 -1.70
C ALA A 5 -9.92 3.52 -0.98
N GLN A 6 -9.48 4.02 0.18
CA GLN A 6 -8.49 3.35 1.00
C GLN A 6 -9.06 2.09 1.66
N ALA A 7 -10.25 2.21 2.24
CA ALA A 7 -10.96 1.10 2.86
C ALA A 7 -11.21 -0.05 1.86
N ARG A 8 -11.60 0.27 0.62
CA ARG A 8 -11.75 -0.72 -0.46
C ARG A 8 -10.44 -1.45 -0.75
N ARG A 9 -9.34 -0.73 -0.98
CA ARG A 9 -8.03 -1.36 -1.23
C ARG A 9 -7.53 -2.22 -0.06
N HIS A 10 -7.79 -1.82 1.19
CA HIS A 10 -7.50 -2.68 2.34
C HIS A 10 -8.32 -3.98 2.32
N ARG A 11 -9.62 -3.88 1.99
CA ARG A 11 -10.50 -5.04 1.84
C ARG A 11 -9.99 -5.98 0.74
N ASP A 12 -9.58 -5.46 -0.41
CA ASP A 12 -9.12 -6.28 -1.54
C ASP A 12 -7.86 -7.09 -1.18
N ILE A 13 -6.94 -6.50 -0.41
CA ILE A 13 -5.75 -7.20 0.10
C ILE A 13 -6.14 -8.33 1.06
N LEU A 14 -7.10 -8.08 1.95
CA LEU A 14 -7.60 -9.12 2.86
C LEU A 14 -8.30 -10.25 2.10
N ILE A 15 -9.05 -9.94 1.04
CA ILE A 15 -9.67 -10.95 0.19
C ILE A 15 -8.61 -11.78 -0.53
N ARG A 16 -7.55 -11.15 -1.08
CA ARG A 16 -6.51 -11.85 -1.84
C ARG A 16 -5.57 -12.69 -0.96
N PHE A 17 -5.10 -12.14 0.15
CA PHE A 17 -4.02 -12.75 0.94
C PHE A 17 -4.47 -13.22 2.34
N GLY A 18 -5.68 -12.87 2.78
CA GLY A 18 -6.17 -13.14 4.14
C GLY A 18 -5.48 -12.30 5.24
N ARG A 19 -4.44 -11.53 4.90
CA ARG A 19 -3.63 -10.71 5.81
C ARG A 19 -2.98 -9.55 5.07
N HIS A 20 -2.21 -8.73 5.77
CA HIS A 20 -1.42 -7.65 5.18
C HIS A 20 0.05 -8.04 5.03
N PRO A 21 0.54 -8.34 3.81
CA PRO A 21 1.88 -8.91 3.62
C PRO A 21 3.02 -8.01 4.13
N HIS A 22 2.84 -6.69 4.10
CA HIS A 22 3.86 -5.75 4.59
C HIS A 22 4.13 -5.86 6.09
N ARG A 23 3.23 -6.51 6.85
CA ARG A 23 3.39 -6.78 8.28
C ARG A 23 4.04 -8.12 8.57
N ASN A 24 4.28 -8.96 7.55
CA ASN A 24 4.75 -10.33 7.76
C ASN A 24 6.09 -10.34 8.51
N GLN A 25 7.07 -9.56 8.07
CA GLN A 25 8.38 -9.45 8.73
C GLN A 25 8.26 -8.96 10.18
N ALA A 26 7.46 -7.92 10.43
CA ALA A 26 7.27 -7.37 11.78
C ALA A 26 6.56 -8.36 12.74
N LEU A 27 5.80 -9.30 12.19
CA LEU A 27 5.09 -10.34 12.94
C LEU A 27 5.81 -11.70 12.91
N GLY A 28 7.03 -11.77 12.38
CA GLY A 28 7.81 -13.02 12.27
C GLY A 28 7.22 -14.08 11.33
N ARG A 29 6.37 -13.69 10.37
CA ARG A 29 5.73 -14.58 9.40
C ARG A 29 6.56 -14.67 8.12
N GLN A 30 6.66 -15.88 7.57
CA GLN A 30 7.20 -16.08 6.22
C GLN A 30 6.17 -15.65 5.17
N SER A 31 6.64 -14.88 4.18
CA SER A 31 5.85 -14.49 3.01
C SER A 31 5.89 -15.58 1.94
N THR A 32 4.76 -15.80 1.29
CA THR A 32 4.64 -16.64 0.09
C THR A 32 5.27 -15.94 -1.13
N PRO A 33 5.59 -16.66 -2.22
CA PRO A 33 6.11 -16.05 -3.44
C PRO A 33 5.21 -14.93 -3.99
N GLU A 34 3.89 -15.12 -4.00
CA GLU A 34 2.93 -14.11 -4.46
C GLU A 34 2.92 -12.86 -3.57
N GLU A 35 3.05 -13.05 -2.26
CA GLU A 35 3.18 -11.93 -1.32
C GLU A 35 4.50 -11.16 -1.53
N LEU A 36 5.60 -11.85 -1.87
CA LEU A 36 6.88 -11.21 -2.16
C LEU A 36 6.83 -10.37 -3.44
N GLU A 37 6.20 -10.88 -4.50
CA GLU A 37 5.96 -10.12 -5.73
C GLU A 37 5.11 -8.87 -5.47
N TYR A 38 4.05 -9.02 -4.67
CA TYR A 38 3.21 -7.89 -4.26
C TYR A 38 4.02 -6.84 -3.50
N LEU A 39 4.89 -7.25 -2.56
CA LEU A 39 5.76 -6.33 -1.82
C LEU A 39 6.77 -5.62 -2.72
N ALA A 40 7.35 -6.34 -3.69
CA ALA A 40 8.29 -5.78 -4.66
C ALA A 40 7.66 -4.72 -5.57
N SER A 41 6.36 -4.85 -5.89
CA SER A 41 5.63 -3.85 -6.69
C SER A 41 5.55 -2.46 -6.04
N GLY A 42 5.74 -2.37 -4.72
CA GLY A 42 5.68 -1.11 -3.97
C GLY A 42 4.29 -0.47 -3.85
N GLN A 43 3.24 -1.11 -4.38
CA GLN A 43 1.84 -0.64 -4.37
C GLN A 43 1.15 -0.89 -3.02
N LEU A 44 1.68 -0.30 -1.97
CA LEU A 44 1.14 -0.41 -0.62
C LEU A 44 -0.04 0.55 -0.43
N VAL A 45 -1.12 0.12 0.21
CA VAL A 45 -2.36 0.92 0.39
C VAL A 45 -2.13 2.24 1.16
N HIS A 46 -1.09 2.28 1.99
CA HIS A 46 -0.69 3.47 2.74
C HIS A 46 0.32 4.34 1.99
N ARG A 47 0.93 3.85 0.91
CA ARG A 47 1.86 4.64 0.09
C ARG A 47 1.06 5.36 -0.99
N ARG A 48 0.87 6.66 -0.80
CA ARG A 48 0.31 7.57 -1.81
C ARG A 48 1.42 8.48 -2.30
N SER A 49 1.45 8.71 -3.61
CA SER A 49 2.21 9.81 -4.18
C SER A 49 1.45 11.12 -3.95
N MET A 50 2.17 12.23 -3.81
CA MET A 50 1.58 13.56 -3.76
C MET A 50 0.80 13.82 -5.06
N PRO A 51 -0.40 14.42 -5.00
CA PRO A 51 -1.09 14.89 -6.19
C PRO A 51 -0.18 15.84 -6.97
N SER A 52 -0.09 15.65 -8.29
CA SER A 52 0.80 16.42 -9.18
C SER A 52 0.53 17.93 -9.18
N HIS A 53 -0.69 18.36 -8.82
CA HIS A 53 -0.99 19.79 -8.66
C HIS A 53 -0.47 20.36 -7.32
N LEU A 54 -0.26 19.52 -6.29
CA LEU A 54 0.27 19.96 -5.00
C LEU A 54 1.81 19.98 -4.97
N SER A 55 2.49 19.30 -5.91
CA SER A 55 3.95 19.36 -6.00
C SER A 55 4.45 20.74 -6.48
N GLN A 56 3.63 21.47 -7.24
CA GLN A 56 3.96 22.81 -7.75
C GLN A 56 4.17 23.83 -6.62
N PHE A 57 3.43 23.70 -5.51
CA PHE A 57 3.50 24.62 -4.37
C PHE A 57 4.71 24.41 -3.45
N LEU A 58 5.44 23.29 -3.59
CA LEU A 58 6.61 22.98 -2.76
C LEU A 58 7.93 23.36 -3.43
N SER A 59 7.90 23.85 -4.67
CA SER A 59 9.10 24.21 -5.45
C SER A 59 9.34 25.74 -5.54
N GLU A 60 8.48 26.56 -4.92
CA GLU A 60 8.52 28.02 -5.01
C GLU A 60 9.12 28.73 -3.77
N THR A 61 9.82 28.01 -2.89
CA THR A 61 10.56 28.56 -1.73
C THR A 61 12.05 28.39 -1.89
#